data_AF-A0A4Q2FL12-F1
#
_entry.id   AF-A0A4Q2FL12-F1
#
_cell.length_a   1.000
_cell.length_b   1.000
_cell.length_c   1.000
_cell.angle_alpha   90.00
_cell.angle_beta   90.00
_cell.angle_gamma   90.00
#
_symmetry.space_group_name_H-M   'P 1'
#
loop_
_entity.id
_entity.type
_entity.pdbx_description
1 polymer ?
#
loop_
_entity_poly.entity_id
_entity_poly.type
_entity_poly.pdbx_seq_one_letter_code
_entity_poly.pdbx_strand_id
1 'polypeptide(L)' 'NGKELVADAYTFELKEKDAVVAEAKNAASGEVVFNVNYTEAGEHTYTITEKSGTEAGVTYSTESYTVKVTVA' A
#
# COMPACT_ATOMS: atom_id res chain seq x y z
N ASN A 1 -8.42 -3.77 -24.24
CA ASN A 1 -9.31 -4.33 -23.22
C ASN A 1 -8.51 -4.63 -21.97
N GLY A 2 -8.56 -3.74 -20.99
CA GLY A 2 -8.13 -4.04 -19.63
C GLY A 2 -9.28 -4.66 -18.85
N LYS A 3 -8.97 -5.52 -17.88
CA LYS A 3 -9.93 -5.99 -16.88
C LYS A 3 -10.41 -4.78 -16.07
N GLU A 4 -11.70 -4.70 -15.77
CA GLU A 4 -12.23 -3.69 -14.86
C GLU A 4 -11.63 -3.87 -13.47
N LEU A 5 -11.26 -2.76 -12.81
CA LEU A 5 -10.77 -2.80 -11.45
C LEU A 5 -11.93 -3.09 -10.50
N VAL A 6 -11.86 -4.20 -9.77
CA VAL A 6 -12.83 -4.54 -8.73
C VAL A 6 -12.27 -4.17 -7.37
N ALA A 7 -13.16 -3.83 -6.42
CA ALA A 7 -12.77 -3.63 -5.05
C ALA A 7 -12.09 -4.89 -4.48
N ASP A 8 -11.11 -4.68 -3.62
CA ASP A 8 -10.35 -5.71 -2.92
C ASP A 8 -9.52 -6.65 -3.82
N ALA A 9 -9.31 -6.29 -5.09
CA ALA A 9 -8.57 -7.09 -6.07
C ALA A 9 -7.09 -7.23 -5.73
N TYR A 10 -6.47 -6.14 -5.27
CA TYR A 10 -5.05 -6.01 -5.04
C TYR A 10 -4.78 -5.57 -3.61
N THR A 11 -3.67 -6.03 -3.06
CA THR A 11 -3.24 -5.73 -1.70
C THR A 11 -1.94 -4.93 -1.76
N PHE A 12 -1.85 -3.90 -0.95
CA PHE A 12 -0.70 -3.03 -0.82
C PHE A 12 -0.18 -3.10 0.60
N GLU A 13 1.14 -3.04 0.74
CA GLU A 13 1.85 -3.07 2.01
C GLU A 13 2.41 -1.67 2.28
N LEU A 14 2.17 -1.16 3.48
CA LEU A 14 2.87 -0.02 4.04
C LEU A 14 4.01 -0.54 4.90
N LYS A 15 5.24 -0.19 4.55
CA LYS A 15 6.46 -0.62 5.24
C LYS A 15 7.11 0.56 5.92
N GLU A 16 7.54 0.39 7.16
CA GLU A 16 8.45 1.30 7.82
C GLU A 16 9.80 0.61 7.96
N LYS A 17 10.84 1.16 7.33
CA LYS A 17 12.11 0.44 7.11
C LYS A 17 11.82 -0.86 6.32
N ASP A 18 12.12 -2.03 6.89
CA ASP A 18 11.88 -3.34 6.27
C ASP A 18 10.65 -4.09 6.85
N ALA A 19 9.95 -3.48 7.80
CA ALA A 19 8.80 -4.11 8.47
C ALA A 19 7.48 -3.67 7.84
N VAL A 20 6.61 -4.61 7.49
CA VAL A 20 5.22 -4.32 7.11
C VAL A 20 4.46 -3.89 8.36
N VAL A 21 4.00 -2.64 8.38
CA VAL A 21 3.27 -2.05 9.51
C VAL A 21 1.76 -1.99 9.27
N ALA A 22 1.32 -2.02 8.01
CA ALA A 22 -0.09 -2.11 7.64
C ALA A 22 -0.26 -2.72 6.25
N GLU A 23 -1.43 -3.32 6.02
CA GLU A 23 -1.87 -3.75 4.70
C GLU A 23 -3.22 -3.08 4.38
N ALA A 24 -3.41 -2.72 3.11
CA ALA A 24 -4.67 -2.17 2.62
C ALA A 24 -4.97 -2.73 1.24
N LYS A 25 -6.25 -2.74 0.86
CA LYS A 25 -6.67 -3.15 -0.47
C LYS A 25 -7.21 -1.97 -1.26
N ASN A 26 -7.23 -2.10 -2.59
CA ASN A 26 -7.83 -1.08 -3.44
C ASN A 26 -9.36 -1.07 -3.32
N ALA A 27 -9.94 0.12 -3.36
CA ALA A 27 -11.34 0.31 -3.68
C ALA A 27 -11.57 0.11 -5.19
N ALA A 28 -12.83 -0.04 -5.60
CA ALA A 28 -13.21 -0.05 -7.03
C ALA A 28 -12.85 1.26 -7.76
N SER A 29 -12.68 2.36 -7.01
CA SER A 29 -12.17 3.64 -7.53
C SER A 29 -10.66 3.65 -7.81
N GLY A 30 -9.91 2.65 -7.30
CA GLY A 30 -8.45 2.63 -7.32
C GLY A 30 -7.79 3.26 -6.09
N GLU A 31 -8.56 3.82 -5.16
CA GLU A 31 -8.04 4.37 -3.92
C GLU A 31 -7.55 3.28 -2.97
N VAL A 32 -6.44 3.51 -2.28
CA VAL A 32 -5.91 2.64 -1.23
C VAL A 32 -5.69 3.48 0.02
N VAL A 33 -6.31 3.08 1.14
CA VAL A 33 -6.27 3.85 2.40
C VAL A 33 -5.61 3.04 3.49
N PHE A 34 -4.52 3.56 4.06
CA PHE A 34 -3.85 2.99 5.22
C PHE A 34 -4.21 3.76 6.49
N ASN A 35 -4.55 3.02 7.55
CA ASN A 35 -4.78 3.59 8.88
C ASN A 35 -3.61 3.22 9.78
N VAL A 36 -2.86 4.23 10.25
CA VAL A 36 -1.72 4.06 11.16
C VAL A 36 -1.99 4.83 12.43
N ASN A 37 -1.87 4.16 13.58
CA ASN A 37 -1.98 4.79 14.89
C ASN A 37 -0.58 5.15 15.41
N TYR A 38 -0.40 6.39 15.82
CA TYR A 38 0.84 6.88 16.39
C TYR A 38 0.68 7.07 17.90
N THR A 39 1.59 6.50 18.68
CA THR A 39 1.60 6.62 20.14
C THR A 39 2.67 7.59 20.65
N GLU A 40 3.62 7.96 19.79
CA GLU A 40 4.75 8.84 20.11
C GLU A 40 4.95 9.84 18.98
N ALA A 41 5.46 11.03 19.33
CA ALA A 41 5.87 12.03 18.37
C ALA A 41 7.19 11.62 17.69
N GLY A 42 7.38 12.02 16.43
CA GLY A 42 8.57 11.66 15.67
C GLY A 42 8.38 11.75 14.16
N GLU A 43 9.48 11.51 13.44
CA GLU A 43 9.47 11.36 11.98
C GLU A 43 9.37 9.88 11.61
N HIS A 44 8.39 9.57 10.76
CA HIS A 44 8.18 8.25 10.20
C HIS A 44 8.33 8.30 8.69
N THR A 45 9.17 7.40 8.14
CA THR A 45 9.33 7.25 6.69
C THR A 45 8.79 5.88 6.29
N TYR A 46 7.76 5.92 5.46
CA TYR A 46 7.08 4.74 4.95
C TYR A 46 7.37 4.52 3.47
N THR A 47 7.24 3.26 3.07
CA THR A 47 7.29 2.80 1.70
C THR A 47 6.02 2.02 1.39
N ILE A 48 5.31 2.40 0.33
CA ILE A 48 4.13 1.69 -0.16
C ILE A 48 4.54 0.85 -1.36
N THR A 49 4.21 -0.44 -1.32
CA THR A 49 4.44 -1.40 -2.41
C THR A 49 3.20 -2.25 -2.67
N GLU A 50 2.89 -2.54 -3.93
CA GLU A 50 1.91 -3.58 -4.25
C GLU A 50 2.47 -4.95 -3.86
N LYS A 51 1.63 -5.77 -3.21
CA LYS A 51 1.98 -7.16 -2.88
C LYS A 51 1.91 -8.00 -4.15
N SER A 52 2.93 -8.83 -4.37
CA SER A 52 2.92 -9.74 -5.50
C SER A 52 1.74 -10.71 -5.40
N GLY A 53 1.14 -11.02 -6.55
CA GLY A 53 0.12 -12.05 -6.67
C GLY A 53 0.41 -12.99 -7.83
N THR A 54 -0.56 -13.84 -8.13
CA THR A 54 -0.42 -14.95 -9.08
C THR A 54 -1.50 -14.97 -10.15
N GLU A 55 -2.28 -13.90 -10.29
CA GLU A 55 -3.36 -13.85 -11.29
C GLU A 55 -2.76 -13.87 -12.71
N ALA A 56 -3.16 -14.88 -13.50
CA ALA A 56 -2.68 -15.03 -14.87
C ALA A 56 -3.12 -13.86 -15.75
N GLY A 57 -2.16 -13.26 -16.46
CA GLY A 57 -2.41 -12.10 -17.33
C GLY A 57 -2.39 -10.75 -16.59
N VAL A 58 -2.12 -10.73 -15.29
CA VAL A 58 -1.87 -9.51 -14.52
C VAL A 58 -0.37 -9.33 -14.29
N THR A 59 0.15 -8.15 -14.65
CA THR A 59 1.49 -7.72 -14.23
C THR A 59 1.33 -6.87 -12.97
N TYR A 60 1.79 -7.40 -11.85
CA TYR A 60 1.80 -6.67 -10.58
C TYR A 60 2.86 -5.58 -10.61
N SER A 61 2.55 -4.44 -9.99
CA SER A 61 3.47 -3.32 -9.90
C SER A 61 4.68 -3.65 -9.05
N THR A 62 5.85 -3.21 -9.51
CA THR A 62 7.10 -3.22 -8.74
C THR A 62 7.48 -1.82 -8.25
N GLU A 63 6.59 -0.85 -8.44
CA GLU A 63 6.83 0.52 -8.01
C GLU A 63 6.77 0.66 -6.48
N SER A 64 7.49 1.65 -5.99
CA SER A 64 7.64 1.93 -4.57
C SER A 64 7.46 3.43 -4.35
N TYR A 65 6.56 3.78 -3.43
CA TYR A 65 6.25 5.17 -3.12
C TYR A 65 6.68 5.50 -1.69
N THR A 66 7.49 6.55 -1.52
CA THR A 66 7.93 7.00 -0.20
C THR A 66 7.00 8.06 0.37
N VAL A 67 6.55 7.88 1.61
CA VAL A 67 5.73 8.84 2.35
C VAL A 67 6.47 9.21 3.64
N LYS A 68 6.57 10.51 3.93
CA LYS A 68 7.14 11.01 5.18
C LYS A 68 6.04 11.64 6.02
N VAL A 69 5.91 11.21 7.26
CA VAL A 69 4.94 11.72 8.23
C VAL A 69 5.70 12.23 9.44
N THR A 70 5.37 13.44 9.88
CA THR A 70 5.87 13.99 11.14
C THR A 70 4.70 14.07 12.11
N VAL A 71 4.83 13.38 13.24
CA VAL A 71 3.87 13.41 14.34
C VAL A 71 4.42 14.37 15.40
N ALA A 72 3.63 15.35 15.80
CA ALA A 72 3.98 16.40 16.76
C ALA A 72 3.03 16.40 17.96
#